data_AF-A0A673VJK5-F1
#
_entry.id   AF-A0A673VJK5-F1
#
_cell.length_a   1.000
_cell.length_b   1.000
_cell.length_c   1.000
_cell.angle_alpha   90.00
_cell.angle_beta   90.00
_cell.angle_gamma   90.00
#
_symmetry.space_group_name_H-M   'P 1'
#
loop_
_entity.id
_entity.type
_entity.pdbx_description
1 polymer ?
#
loop_
_entity_poly.entity_id
_entity_poly.type
_entity_poly.pdbx_seq_one_letter_code
_entity_poly.pdbx_strand_id
1 'polypeptide(L)'
;MAEGDNRSTNLLAAETASLEEQLQGWGEVMLMADKVLRWERAWFPPAIVVTFLLLLPGLNQHGIILKYIGMAKREINKLLKQKEKKNE
;
A
#
# COMPACT_ATOMS: atom_id res chain seq x y z
N MET A 1 -16.35 -42.52 -25.88
CA MET A 1 -15.92 -41.12 -26.03
C MET A 1 -16.56 -40.15 -25.01
N ALA A 2 -17.61 -40.53 -24.27
CA ALA A 2 -18.32 -39.62 -23.34
C ALA A 2 -17.68 -39.44 -21.93
N GLU A 3 -16.71 -40.28 -21.56
CA GLU A 3 -16.05 -40.24 -20.23
C GLU A 3 -14.92 -39.20 -20.08
N GLY A 4 -14.46 -38.60 -21.18
CA GLY A 4 -13.53 -37.47 -21.11
C GLY A 4 -14.25 -36.14 -20.86
N ASP A 5 -15.46 -36.03 -21.40
CA ASP A 5 -16.27 -34.80 -21.40
C ASP A 5 -16.91 -34.54 -20.02
N ASN A 6 -17.35 -35.59 -19.33
CA ASN A 6 -17.94 -35.51 -17.99
C ASN A 6 -16.93 -35.11 -16.89
N ARG A 7 -15.65 -35.48 -17.03
CA ARG A 7 -14.57 -35.12 -16.09
C ARG A 7 -14.13 -33.68 -16.28
N SER A 8 -14.08 -33.22 -17.53
CA SER A 8 -13.79 -31.84 -17.89
C SER A 8 -14.87 -30.90 -17.35
N THR A 9 -16.15 -31.23 -17.56
CA THR A 9 -17.28 -30.45 -17.04
C THR A 9 -17.35 -30.42 -15.51
N ASN A 10 -17.03 -31.52 -14.83
CA ASN A 10 -16.91 -31.52 -13.36
C ASN A 10 -15.72 -30.69 -12.85
N LEU A 11 -14.58 -30.72 -13.55
CA LEU A 11 -13.42 -29.88 -13.22
C LEU A 11 -13.74 -28.39 -13.37
N LEU A 12 -14.36 -28.01 -14.49
CA LEU A 12 -14.78 -26.63 -14.74
C LEU A 12 -15.79 -26.16 -13.68
N ALA A 13 -16.74 -27.01 -13.31
CA ALA A 13 -17.71 -26.71 -12.26
C ALA A 13 -17.05 -26.53 -10.88
N ALA A 14 -16.04 -27.34 -10.56
CA ALA A 14 -15.28 -27.23 -9.32
C ALA A 14 -14.41 -25.96 -9.30
N GLU A 15 -13.77 -25.61 -10.42
CA GLU A 15 -12.99 -24.38 -10.55
C GLU A 15 -13.89 -23.14 -10.45
N THR A 16 -15.06 -23.13 -11.08
CA THR A 16 -16.01 -22.01 -10.97
C THR A 16 -16.52 -21.84 -9.54
N ALA A 17 -16.86 -22.93 -8.85
CA ALA A 17 -17.31 -22.88 -7.46
C ALA A 17 -16.21 -22.33 -6.53
N SER A 18 -14.95 -22.72 -6.77
CA SER A 18 -13.82 -22.23 -5.96
C SER A 18 -13.54 -20.73 -6.17
N LEU A 19 -13.76 -20.21 -7.37
CA LEU A 19 -13.59 -18.78 -7.69
C LEU A 19 -14.74 -17.95 -7.11
N GLU A 20 -15.95 -18.48 -7.13
CA GLU A 20 -17.11 -17.85 -6.48
C GLU A 20 -16.92 -17.77 -4.97
N GLU A 21 -16.40 -18.83 -4.33
CA GLU A 21 -16.08 -18.83 -2.91
C GLU A 21 -15.00 -17.78 -2.57
N GLN A 22 -13.96 -17.68 -3.40
CA GLN A 22 -12.94 -16.63 -3.24
C GLN A 22 -13.55 -15.23 -3.40
N LEU A 23 -14.36 -15.00 -4.44
CA LEU A 23 -15.02 -13.71 -4.68
C LEU A 23 -15.98 -13.34 -3.55
N GLN A 24 -16.69 -14.31 -2.98
CA GLN A 24 -17.53 -14.10 -1.79
C GLN A 24 -16.67 -13.72 -0.57
N GLY A 25 -15.55 -14.40 -0.36
CA GLY A 25 -14.57 -14.03 0.67
C GLY A 25 -14.03 -12.61 0.48
N TRP A 26 -13.75 -12.21 -0.76
CA TRP A 26 -13.34 -10.83 -1.09
C TRP A 26 -14.46 -9.81 -0.86
N GLY A 27 -15.72 -10.19 -1.05
CA GLY A 27 -16.88 -9.36 -0.74
C GLY A 27 -16.97 -9.01 0.75
N GLU A 28 -16.72 -9.99 1.62
CA GLU A 28 -16.66 -9.76 3.07
C GLU A 28 -15.51 -8.83 3.46
N VAL A 29 -14.32 -9.02 2.86
CA VAL A 29 -13.17 -8.13 3.06
C VAL A 29 -13.48 -6.71 2.60
N MET A 30 -14.14 -6.53 1.46
CA MET A 30 -14.51 -5.21 0.94
C MET A 30 -15.55 -4.52 1.83
N LEU A 31 -16.49 -5.26 2.41
CA LEU A 31 -17.45 -4.72 3.40
C LEU A 31 -16.78 -4.33 4.71
N MET A 32 -15.83 -5.12 5.20
CA MET A 32 -15.05 -4.77 6.39
C MET A 32 -14.15 -3.56 6.13
N ALA A 33 -13.55 -3.49 4.94
CA ALA A 33 -12.75 -2.33 4.50
C ALA A 33 -13.62 -1.07 4.34
N ASP A 34 -14.83 -1.20 3.77
CA ASP A 34 -15.79 -0.09 3.67
C ASP A 34 -16.14 0.46 5.05
N LYS A 35 -16.44 -0.38 6.04
CA LYS A 35 -16.74 0.09 7.41
C LYS A 35 -15.58 0.86 8.06
N VAL A 36 -14.35 0.41 7.83
CA VAL A 36 -13.14 1.13 8.27
C VAL A 36 -13.00 2.45 7.51
N LEU A 37 -13.23 2.46 6.19
CA LEU A 37 -13.15 3.64 5.33
C LEU A 37 -14.29 4.64 5.56
N ARG A 38 -15.43 4.16 6.03
CA ARG A 38 -16.63 4.95 6.38
C ARG A 38 -16.56 5.54 7.78
N TRP A 39 -15.46 5.28 8.49
CA TRP A 39 -15.15 5.81 9.82
C TRP A 39 -16.26 5.44 10.81
N GLU A 40 -16.76 4.19 10.73
CA GLU A 40 -17.88 3.69 11.56
C GLU A 40 -17.61 3.87 13.07
N ARG A 41 -16.32 3.95 13.46
CA ARG A 41 -15.91 4.25 14.81
C ARG A 41 -14.99 5.45 14.90
N ALA A 42 -15.33 6.35 15.82
CA ALA A 42 -14.63 7.62 16.04
C ALA A 42 -13.13 7.48 16.39
N TRP A 43 -12.67 6.28 16.79
CA TRP A 43 -11.27 6.02 17.08
C TRP A 43 -10.47 5.44 15.90
N PHE A 44 -11.10 5.02 14.79
CA PHE A 44 -10.36 4.57 13.60
C PHE A 44 -9.42 5.63 13.04
N PRO A 45 -9.85 6.90 12.86
CA PRO A 45 -9.00 7.93 12.29
C PRO A 45 -7.76 8.25 13.12
N PRO A 46 -7.87 8.51 14.44
CA PRO A 46 -6.69 8.73 15.25
C PRO A 46 -5.83 7.47 15.36
N ALA A 47 -6.40 6.25 15.37
CA ALA A 47 -5.61 5.02 15.39
C ALA A 47 -4.79 4.83 14.11
N ILE A 48 -5.37 5.09 12.94
CA ILE A 48 -4.66 5.06 11.65
C ILE A 48 -3.56 6.11 11.63
N VAL A 49 -3.87 7.36 12.00
CA VAL A 49 -2.90 8.45 12.08
C VAL A 49 -1.77 8.12 13.04
N VAL A 50 -2.06 7.60 14.24
CA VAL A 50 -1.05 7.16 15.21
C VAL A 50 -0.23 6.00 14.66
N THR A 51 -0.83 5.04 13.95
CA THR A 51 -0.10 3.93 13.33
C THR A 51 0.89 4.44 12.28
N PHE A 52 0.46 5.33 11.39
CA PHE A 52 1.36 5.99 10.43
C PHE A 52 2.42 6.84 11.15
N LEU A 53 2.02 7.61 12.16
CA LEU A 53 2.92 8.43 12.97
C LEU A 53 3.84 7.63 13.89
N LEU A 54 3.61 6.33 14.12
CA LEU A 54 4.49 5.45 14.90
C LEU A 54 5.38 4.60 13.98
N LEU A 55 4.85 4.20 12.82
CA LEU A 55 5.58 3.50 11.78
C LEU A 55 6.59 4.42 11.08
N LEU A 56 6.22 5.69 10.83
CA LEU A 56 7.11 6.71 10.27
C LEU A 56 8.36 6.94 11.12
N PRO A 57 8.29 7.19 12.45
CA PRO A 57 9.44 7.23 13.33
C PRO A 57 10.10 5.86 13.48
N GLY A 58 9.37 4.74 13.47
CA GLY A 58 9.97 3.40 13.40
C GLY A 58 10.91 3.22 12.19
N LEU A 59 10.58 3.84 11.06
CA LEU A 59 11.40 3.90 9.85
C LEU A 59 12.42 5.06 9.84
N ASN A 60 12.15 6.12 10.61
CA ASN A 60 12.96 7.34 10.73
C ASN A 60 13.91 7.35 11.95
N GLN A 61 13.89 6.30 12.78
CA GLN A 61 14.89 6.03 13.83
C GLN A 61 16.25 5.68 13.23
N HIS A 62 16.26 5.15 12.00
CA HIS A 62 17.43 5.22 11.16
C HIS A 62 17.54 6.68 10.69
N GLY A 63 18.58 7.42 11.12
CA GLY A 63 18.83 8.85 10.84
C GLY A 63 19.02 9.23 9.35
N ILE A 64 18.31 8.55 8.46
CA ILE A 64 18.20 8.73 7.03
C ILE A 64 17.60 10.10 6.73
N ILE A 65 16.50 10.52 7.36
CA ILE A 65 15.90 11.84 7.07
C ILE A 65 16.88 12.97 7.39
N LEU A 66 17.60 12.88 8.52
CA LEU A 66 18.63 13.85 8.88
C LEU A 66 19.83 13.81 7.91
N LYS A 67 20.21 12.61 7.44
CA LYS A 67 21.27 12.42 6.42
C LYS A 67 20.86 12.98 5.05
N TYR A 68 19.60 12.80 4.65
CA TYR A 68 19.04 13.35 3.42
C TYR A 68 18.86 14.87 3.49
N ILE A 69 18.41 15.43 4.61
CA ILE A 69 18.38 16.89 4.84
C ILE A 69 19.79 17.47 4.76
N GLY A 70 20.77 16.82 5.38
CA GLY A 70 22.19 17.21 5.30
C GLY A 70 22.76 17.12 3.88
N MET A 71 22.44 16.08 3.13
CA MET A 71 22.85 15.94 1.72
C MET A 71 22.17 16.98 0.82
N ALA A 72 20.85 17.15 0.94
CA ALA A 72 20.09 18.12 0.15
C ALA A 72 20.61 19.54 0.38
N LYS A 73 20.93 19.92 1.63
CA LYS A 73 21.49 21.24 1.94
C LYS A 73 22.83 21.49 1.25
N ARG A 74 23.70 20.47 1.18
CA ARG A 74 24.99 20.57 0.48
C ARG A 74 24.82 20.68 -1.03
N GLU A 75 23.89 19.92 -1.59
CA GLU A 75 23.66 19.90 -3.03
C GLU A 75 23.01 21.21 -3.50
N ILE A 76 22.03 21.74 -2.76
CA ILE A 76 21.45 23.07 -3.01
C ILE A 76 22.53 24.15 -2.97
N ASN A 77 23.44 24.10 -1.98
CA ASN A 77 24.50 25.10 -1.88
C ASN A 77 25.50 25.05 -3.05
N LYS A 78 25.78 23.86 -3.60
CA LYS A 78 26.58 23.73 -4.83
C LYS A 78 25.85 24.33 -6.03
N LEU A 79 24.57 24.00 -6.21
CA LEU A 79 23.76 24.52 -7.31
C LEU A 79 23.65 26.04 -7.26
N LEU A 80 23.52 26.61 -6.06
CA LEU A 80 23.41 28.05 -5.85
C LEU A 80 24.72 28.77 -6.19
N LYS A 81 25.88 28.24 -5.75
CA LYS A 81 27.20 28.76 -6.13
C LYS A 81 27.51 28.60 -7.62
N GLN A 82 27.02 27.52 -8.24
CA GLN A 82 27.20 27.31 -9.67
C GLN A 82 26.36 28.32 -10.48
N LYS A 83 25.16 28.66 -10.02
CA LYS A 83 24.33 29.71 -10.62
C LYS A 83 24.96 31.09 -10.48
N GLU A 84 25.51 31.43 -9.30
CA GLU A 84 26.17 32.70 -9.04
C GLU A 84 27.34 32.95 -10.01
N LYS A 85 28.24 31.96 -10.16
CA LYS A 85 29.39 32.04 -11.07
C LYS A 85 29.05 32.05 -12.56
N LYS A 86 27.83 31.66 -12.95
CA LYS A 86 27.39 31.64 -14.35
C LYS A 86 26.70 32.95 -14.76
N ASN A 87 26.34 33.78 -13.78
CA ASN A 87 25.68 35.07 -13.97
C ASN A 87 26.66 36.25 -13.90
N GLU A 88 27.92 36.00 -13.57
CA GLU A 88 29.05 36.95 -13.61
C GLU A 88 29.89 36.67 -14.85
#